data_AF-A0A2E6NQ42-F1
#
_entry.id   AF-A0A2E6NQ42-F1
#
_cell.length_a   1.000
_cell.length_b   1.000
_cell.length_c   1.000
_cell.angle_alpha   90.00
_cell.angle_beta   90.00
_cell.angle_gamma   90.00
#
_symmetry.space_group_name_H-M   'P 1'
#
loop_
_entity.id
_entity.type
_entity.pdbx_description
1 polymer ?
#
loop_
_entity_poly.entity_id
_entity_poly.type
_entity_poly.pdbx_seq_one_letter_code
_entity_poly.pdbx_strand_id
1 'polypeptide(L)'
;MIKLLPLLALVSVSCTVAERTAGEPPPLADFDTLFTGKTLRFDYNHTGIATEEHVSLDEIRLEGDWPGSRTALVDDTGLGKYIFAVRDLETKRVIYSRGFCSIYGEWETIGEAKKGIWRTFHESQRFPEPRKKVQLELTRRSNDGAFKEIYSGVVDPSSRFVNRSPLNAPGEVIKIFENGPAKNKVDFLILADGYTAEDRKKFEADVRRLVEAMFKVEPFASNRGNFNVRALHIDSAREGITNPRGGKWNDTPLGLSFNAFDSDRYVLSYKNHAIRESAALAPYDMLLLLGNTAKYGGGGIFNLWSTCTADSSQAAYVFVHELGHSFAGLADEYYTSSVSYEDFNPPGVEPWEPNITALLDPKNLKWKDLVEAGTPLPTPWGQEGYDKASYAYQKKRKQLIDSKASTEEMEKLFSKVKKKTSPMLGSEKYAGKVGAFEGGGYRAKGIYRPETDCIMFTRNPKRFCRVCSRGLERVIRMYTE
;
A
#
# COMPACT_ATOMS: atom_id res chain seq x y z
N MET A 1 52.96 -32.00 52.04
CA MET A 1 51.90 -31.02 52.37
C MET A 1 51.77 -30.05 51.21
N ILE A 2 50.73 -30.25 50.39
CA ILE A 2 50.42 -29.45 49.21
C ILE A 2 49.73 -28.16 49.69
N LYS A 3 50.26 -26.99 49.36
CA LYS A 3 49.58 -25.69 49.53
C LYS A 3 49.29 -25.11 48.14
N LEU A 4 48.00 -25.02 47.83
CA LEU A 4 47.43 -24.33 46.67
C LEU A 4 47.73 -22.82 46.74
N LEU A 5 48.16 -22.23 45.62
CA LEU A 5 48.06 -20.79 45.34
C LEU A 5 46.78 -20.52 44.52
N PRO A 6 46.08 -19.39 44.73
CA PRO A 6 44.87 -19.08 43.99
C PRO A 6 45.18 -18.41 42.65
N LEU A 7 44.45 -18.84 41.61
CA LEU A 7 44.48 -18.30 40.25
C LEU A 7 43.64 -17.00 40.21
N LEU A 8 44.27 -15.86 39.92
CA LEU A 8 43.58 -14.59 39.66
C LEU A 8 43.02 -14.59 38.24
N ALA A 9 41.70 -14.54 38.09
CA ALA A 9 41.04 -14.36 36.80
C ALA A 9 41.03 -12.87 36.41
N LEU A 10 41.77 -12.50 35.35
CA LEU A 10 41.64 -11.21 34.69
C LEU A 10 40.38 -11.23 33.80
N VAL A 11 39.38 -10.44 34.18
CA VAL A 11 38.24 -10.13 33.33
C VAL A 11 38.64 -8.99 32.38
N SER A 12 38.92 -9.32 31.12
CA SER A 12 39.10 -8.33 30.06
C SER A 12 37.73 -7.84 29.59
N VAL A 13 37.37 -6.60 29.95
CA VAL A 13 36.21 -5.90 29.37
C VAL A 13 36.62 -5.41 27.98
N SER A 14 36.24 -6.15 26.95
CA SER A 14 36.40 -5.73 25.56
C SER A 14 35.32 -4.71 25.20
N CYS A 15 35.63 -3.43 25.33
CA CYS A 15 34.77 -2.35 24.85
C CYS A 15 35.01 -2.20 23.34
N THR A 16 34.19 -2.85 22.50
CA THR A 16 34.19 -2.60 21.06
C THR A 16 33.44 -1.31 20.77
N VAL A 17 34.16 -0.19 20.72
CA VAL A 17 33.67 1.02 20.06
C VAL A 17 33.82 0.79 18.57
N ALA A 18 32.70 0.63 17.86
CA ALA A 18 32.72 0.59 16.40
C ALA A 18 33.21 1.96 15.88
N GLU A 19 34.34 1.97 15.16
CA GLU A 19 34.86 3.15 14.49
C GLU A 19 33.88 3.61 13.41
N ARG A 20 33.32 4.81 13.57
CA ARG A 20 32.51 5.46 12.52
C ARG A 20 33.42 5.88 11.38
N THR A 21 33.02 5.59 10.16
CA THR A 21 33.67 6.09 8.94
C THR A 21 33.56 7.61 8.89
N ALA A 22 34.66 8.28 8.55
CA ALA A 22 34.69 9.72 8.40
C ALA A 22 33.78 10.14 7.23
N GLY A 23 32.61 10.74 7.54
CA GLY A 23 31.68 11.26 6.53
C GLY A 23 30.20 10.97 6.81
N GLU A 24 29.87 10.04 7.71
CA GLU A 24 28.47 9.80 8.06
C GLU A 24 27.92 10.90 8.99
N PRO A 25 26.75 11.50 8.68
CA PRO A 25 26.12 12.42 9.59
C PRO A 25 25.82 11.72 10.93
N PRO A 26 25.87 12.44 12.07
CA PRO A 26 25.55 11.83 13.36
C PRO A 26 24.16 11.19 13.32
N PRO A 27 23.82 10.18 14.14
CA PRO A 27 22.47 9.62 14.21
C PRO A 27 21.41 10.69 14.40
N LEU A 28 20.17 10.40 13.99
CA LEU A 28 19.06 11.29 14.29
C LEU A 28 18.93 11.43 15.80
N ALA A 29 18.54 12.63 16.24
CA ALA A 29 18.15 12.82 17.63
C ALA A 29 16.94 11.93 17.96
N ASP A 30 16.79 11.59 19.23
CA ASP A 30 15.67 10.78 19.70
C ASP A 30 14.32 11.47 19.38
N PHE A 31 13.28 10.65 19.17
CA PHE A 31 11.94 11.11 18.78
C PHE A 31 11.43 12.25 19.66
N ASP A 32 11.52 12.10 20.99
CA ASP A 32 10.91 13.06 21.92
C ASP A 32 11.68 14.40 21.94
N THR A 33 12.90 14.44 21.40
CA THR A 33 13.68 15.67 21.19
C THR A 33 13.19 16.45 19.97
N LEU A 34 12.77 15.74 18.91
CA LEU A 34 12.35 16.34 17.65
C LEU A 34 10.86 16.65 17.61
N PHE A 35 10.05 15.81 18.25
CA PHE A 35 8.60 15.78 18.10
C PHE A 35 7.86 15.81 19.45
N THR A 36 6.60 16.26 19.44
CA THR A 36 5.76 16.36 20.63
C THR A 36 5.06 15.05 21.00
N GLY A 37 4.95 14.12 20.04
CA GLY A 37 4.15 12.92 20.15
C GLY A 37 2.70 13.06 19.65
N LYS A 38 2.29 14.24 19.18
CA LYS A 38 1.04 14.44 18.42
C LYS A 38 1.28 14.24 16.92
N THR A 39 0.20 14.20 16.14
CA THR A 39 0.24 14.11 14.68
C THR A 39 -0.15 15.44 14.05
N LEU A 40 0.63 15.91 13.07
CA LEU A 40 0.17 16.90 12.10
C LEU A 40 -0.20 16.19 10.80
N ARG A 41 -1.27 16.66 10.17
CA ARG A 41 -1.65 16.31 8.81
C ARG A 41 -1.46 17.52 7.91
N PHE A 42 -0.77 17.32 6.81
CA PHE A 42 -0.61 18.28 5.72
C PHE A 42 -1.57 17.89 4.60
N ASP A 43 -2.61 18.69 4.42
CA ASP A 43 -3.58 18.56 3.34
C ASP A 43 -3.18 19.48 2.18
N TYR A 44 -3.27 18.98 0.95
CA TYR A 44 -2.87 19.70 -0.25
C TYR A 44 -3.72 19.34 -1.45
N ASN A 45 -3.71 20.25 -2.43
CA ASN A 45 -4.28 20.01 -3.75
C ASN A 45 -3.14 19.67 -4.71
N HIS A 46 -3.23 18.51 -5.37
CA HIS A 46 -2.36 18.06 -6.44
C HIS A 46 -3.06 18.28 -7.78
N THR A 47 -2.57 19.25 -8.55
CA THR A 47 -3.21 19.76 -9.76
C THR A 47 -2.29 19.62 -10.96
N GLY A 48 -2.81 19.15 -12.09
CA GLY A 48 -1.98 19.05 -13.29
C GLY A 48 -2.58 18.25 -14.43
N ILE A 49 -1.69 17.81 -15.31
CA ILE A 49 -1.88 17.00 -16.52
C ILE A 49 -0.76 15.94 -16.60
N ALA A 50 -0.71 15.15 -17.67
CA ALA A 50 0.31 14.09 -17.79
C ALA A 50 1.78 14.59 -17.75
N THR A 51 2.04 15.83 -18.15
CA THR A 51 3.40 16.38 -18.32
C THR A 51 3.77 17.46 -17.31
N GLU A 52 2.84 17.90 -16.47
CA GLU A 52 3.01 19.04 -15.58
C GLU A 52 2.14 18.83 -14.33
N GLU A 53 2.72 19.10 -13.16
CA GLU A 53 2.03 18.99 -11.88
C GLU A 53 2.41 20.14 -10.96
N HIS A 54 1.47 20.51 -10.10
CA HIS A 54 1.59 21.55 -9.10
C HIS A 54 0.97 21.06 -7.81
N VAL A 55 1.59 21.45 -6.69
CA VAL A 55 1.05 21.18 -5.36
C VAL A 55 0.85 22.50 -4.64
N SER A 56 -0.32 22.65 -4.01
CA SER A 56 -0.64 23.79 -3.16
C SER A 56 -1.13 23.32 -1.80
N LEU A 57 -0.61 23.94 -0.73
CA LEU A 57 -1.08 23.73 0.64
C LEU A 57 -2.54 24.13 0.76
N ASP A 58 -3.35 23.25 1.33
CA ASP A 58 -4.73 23.50 1.73
C ASP A 58 -4.79 23.82 3.24
N GLU A 59 -4.42 22.85 4.08
CA GLU A 59 -4.51 22.98 5.53
C GLU A 59 -3.37 22.23 6.26
N ILE A 60 -2.96 22.74 7.42
CA ILE A 60 -2.25 21.95 8.44
C ILE A 60 -3.20 21.67 9.59
N ARG A 61 -3.48 20.39 9.85
CA ARG A 61 -4.46 19.93 10.84
C ARG A 61 -3.75 19.20 11.97
N LEU A 62 -4.02 19.59 13.23
CA LEU A 62 -3.58 18.82 14.40
C LEU A 62 -4.57 17.70 14.69
N GLU A 63 -4.05 16.48 14.84
CA GLU A 63 -4.82 15.29 15.20
C GLU A 63 -4.41 14.76 16.60
N GLY A 64 -4.80 13.53 16.90
CA GLY A 64 -4.43 12.83 18.13
C GLY A 64 -2.94 12.44 18.22
N ASP A 65 -2.65 11.50 19.10
CA ASP A 65 -1.29 10.99 19.32
C ASP A 65 -0.73 10.34 18.05
N TRP A 66 0.58 10.47 17.83
CA TRP A 66 1.31 9.83 16.73
C TRP A 66 1.28 8.31 16.89
N PRO A 67 0.65 7.58 15.96
CA PRO A 67 0.53 6.12 16.03
C PRO A 67 1.77 5.40 15.49
N GLY A 68 2.50 6.02 14.57
CA GLY A 68 3.56 5.34 13.84
C GLY A 68 4.85 5.16 14.64
N SER A 69 5.82 4.49 13.99
CA SER A 69 7.14 4.24 14.58
C SER A 69 7.79 5.53 15.07
N ARG A 70 8.47 5.40 16.23
CA ARG A 70 9.30 6.45 16.81
C ARG A 70 10.79 6.23 16.58
N THR A 71 11.17 5.11 15.96
CA THR A 71 12.57 4.72 15.70
C THR A 71 12.89 4.84 14.22
N ALA A 72 12.04 4.27 13.36
CA ALA A 72 12.18 4.31 11.90
C ALA A 72 11.65 5.63 11.31
N LEU A 73 12.17 6.76 11.76
CA LEU A 73 11.67 8.10 11.38
C LEU A 73 11.88 8.43 9.90
N VAL A 74 13.00 8.01 9.31
CA VAL A 74 13.36 8.28 7.92
C VAL A 74 13.23 7.01 7.11
N ASP A 75 12.45 7.07 6.04
CA ASP A 75 12.25 5.98 5.10
C ASP A 75 13.50 5.79 4.23
N ASP A 76 14.12 4.60 4.34
CA ASP A 76 15.28 4.16 3.56
C ASP A 76 14.93 3.15 2.46
N THR A 77 13.64 2.90 2.26
CA THR A 77 13.15 1.92 1.29
C THR A 77 13.23 2.43 -0.13
N GLY A 78 13.10 3.75 -0.29
CA GLY A 78 12.94 4.38 -1.57
C GLY A 78 11.78 3.76 -2.35
N LEU A 79 10.69 3.36 -1.69
CA LEU A 79 9.45 2.93 -2.34
C LEU A 79 8.56 4.12 -2.67
N GLY A 80 7.63 3.92 -3.60
CA GLY A 80 6.64 4.91 -4.02
C GLY A 80 7.09 5.80 -5.17
N LYS A 81 6.10 6.48 -5.74
CA LYS A 81 6.27 7.49 -6.78
C LYS A 81 6.71 8.83 -6.19
N TYR A 82 6.30 9.10 -4.96
CA TYR A 82 6.60 10.34 -4.25
C TYR A 82 7.27 10.05 -2.91
N ILE A 83 8.05 10.99 -2.40
CA ILE A 83 8.51 11.01 -1.01
C ILE A 83 8.03 12.30 -0.37
N PHE A 84 7.38 12.18 0.79
CA PHE A 84 7.16 13.28 1.71
C PHE A 84 8.29 13.31 2.73
N ALA A 85 8.88 14.48 2.94
CA ALA A 85 9.95 14.69 3.90
C ALA A 85 9.69 15.92 4.78
N VAL A 86 10.09 15.79 6.04
CA VAL A 86 10.15 16.88 7.02
C VAL A 86 11.62 17.15 7.29
N ARG A 87 12.07 18.38 7.07
CA ARG A 87 13.45 18.82 7.32
C ARG A 87 13.53 19.82 8.45
N ASP A 88 14.52 19.64 9.29
CA ASP A 88 14.93 20.65 10.24
C ASP A 88 15.51 21.87 9.50
N LEU A 89 15.01 23.07 9.81
CA LEU A 89 15.37 24.28 9.06
C LEU A 89 16.80 24.74 9.29
N GLU A 90 17.37 24.45 10.45
CA GLU A 90 18.70 24.90 10.85
C GLU A 90 19.76 23.99 10.25
N THR A 91 19.60 22.68 10.43
CA THR A 91 20.56 21.65 9.98
C THR A 91 20.32 21.15 8.57
N LYS A 92 19.16 21.46 7.96
CA LYS A 92 18.69 20.95 6.65
C LYS A 92 18.51 19.43 6.58
N ARG A 93 18.61 18.75 7.72
CA ARG A 93 18.53 17.31 7.82
C ARG A 93 17.07 16.84 7.71
N VAL A 94 16.84 15.75 6.98
CA VAL A 94 15.56 15.04 7.01
C VAL A 94 15.40 14.40 8.39
N ILE A 95 14.34 14.79 9.10
CA ILE A 95 14.00 14.28 10.44
C ILE A 95 12.79 13.35 10.44
N TYR A 96 12.03 13.32 9.34
CA TYR A 96 11.00 12.32 9.06
C TYR A 96 10.80 12.20 7.55
N SER A 97 10.55 11.00 7.04
CA SER A 97 10.12 10.82 5.65
C SER A 97 9.32 9.55 5.44
N ARG A 98 8.45 9.55 4.42
CA ARG A 98 7.74 8.36 3.93
C ARG A 98 7.55 8.43 2.41
N GLY A 99 7.83 7.31 1.74
CA GLY A 99 7.45 7.09 0.35
C GLY A 99 5.95 6.83 0.22
N PHE A 100 5.33 7.25 -0.87
CA PHE A 100 3.91 7.02 -1.13
C PHE A 100 3.56 7.07 -2.63
N CYS A 101 2.35 6.65 -2.95
CA CYS A 101 1.69 6.86 -4.25
C CYS A 101 0.37 7.59 -4.04
N SER A 102 -0.17 8.15 -5.12
CA SER A 102 -1.38 8.96 -5.04
C SER A 102 -2.34 8.72 -6.20
N ILE A 103 -3.59 9.15 -6.05
CA ILE A 103 -4.61 9.05 -7.09
C ILE A 103 -4.18 9.87 -8.31
N TYR A 104 -3.62 11.07 -8.11
CA TYR A 104 -3.04 11.85 -9.21
C TYR A 104 -1.94 11.05 -9.92
N GLY A 105 -1.06 10.40 -9.14
CA GLY A 105 0.05 9.62 -9.67
C GLY A 105 -0.37 8.44 -10.56
N GLU A 106 -1.56 7.88 -10.37
CA GLU A 106 -2.16 6.91 -11.29
C GLU A 106 -2.90 7.59 -12.45
N TRP A 107 -3.71 8.61 -12.16
CA TRP A 107 -4.51 9.33 -13.14
C TRP A 107 -3.67 9.94 -14.26
N GLU A 108 -2.48 10.47 -13.96
CA GLU A 108 -1.61 11.08 -14.98
C GLU A 108 -1.21 10.10 -16.10
N THR A 109 -1.32 8.79 -15.85
CA THR A 109 -0.93 7.74 -16.79
C THR A 109 -2.04 7.32 -17.76
N ILE A 110 -3.25 7.88 -17.63
CA ILE A 110 -4.40 7.53 -18.46
C ILE A 110 -4.63 8.56 -19.59
N GLY A 111 -5.36 8.14 -20.62
CA GLY A 111 -5.58 8.96 -21.82
C GLY A 111 -6.29 10.31 -21.58
N GLU A 112 -6.99 10.51 -20.47
CA GLU A 112 -7.56 11.82 -20.09
C GLU A 112 -6.45 12.85 -19.83
N ALA A 113 -5.51 12.54 -18.95
CA ALA A 113 -4.41 13.44 -18.59
C ALA A 113 -3.49 13.74 -19.79
N LYS A 114 -3.28 12.73 -20.66
CA LYS A 114 -2.48 12.87 -21.89
C LYS A 114 -3.11 13.81 -22.93
N LYS A 115 -4.41 14.06 -22.86
CA LYS A 115 -5.12 15.04 -23.70
C LYS A 115 -4.96 16.48 -23.18
N GLY A 116 -4.18 16.71 -22.13
CA GLY A 116 -3.99 18.03 -21.53
C GLY A 116 -5.19 18.51 -20.70
N ILE A 117 -6.05 17.58 -20.26
CA ILE A 117 -7.20 17.92 -19.40
C ILE A 117 -6.68 18.11 -17.97
N TRP A 118 -6.83 19.31 -17.44
CA TRP A 118 -6.45 19.64 -16.08
C TRP A 118 -7.40 19.02 -15.06
N ARG A 119 -6.84 18.41 -14.00
CA ARG A 119 -7.59 17.98 -12.82
C ARG A 119 -6.85 18.32 -11.53
N THR A 120 -7.62 18.30 -10.45
CA THR A 120 -7.15 18.51 -9.09
C THR A 120 -7.63 17.35 -8.21
N PHE A 121 -6.72 16.84 -7.37
CA PHE A 121 -7.00 15.83 -6.37
C PHE A 121 -6.60 16.36 -5.00
N HIS A 122 -7.48 16.20 -4.01
CA HIS A 122 -7.17 16.53 -2.62
C HIS A 122 -6.46 15.33 -1.98
N GLU A 123 -5.32 15.57 -1.34
CA GLU A 123 -4.44 14.54 -0.79
C GLU A 123 -3.88 14.97 0.58
N SER A 124 -3.36 14.00 1.34
CA SER A 124 -2.86 14.25 2.70
C SER A 124 -1.62 13.44 3.04
N GLN A 125 -0.69 14.06 3.76
CA GLN A 125 0.42 13.37 4.44
C GLN A 125 0.36 13.59 5.95
N ARG A 126 0.61 12.54 6.72
CA ARG A 126 0.64 12.59 8.19
C ARG A 126 2.07 12.41 8.70
N PHE A 127 2.41 13.15 9.75
CA PHE A 127 3.74 13.14 10.34
C PHE A 127 3.70 13.54 11.81
N PRO A 128 4.69 13.13 12.61
CA PRO A 128 4.77 13.55 14.01
C PRO A 128 4.95 15.07 14.11
N GLU A 129 4.20 15.72 14.99
CA GLU A 129 4.24 17.18 15.19
C GLU A 129 5.64 17.61 15.65
N PRO A 130 6.38 18.40 14.87
CA PRO A 130 7.71 18.85 15.24
C PRO A 130 7.64 19.92 16.34
N ARG A 131 8.68 19.99 17.18
CA ARG A 131 8.79 21.01 18.23
C ARG A 131 9.19 22.39 17.72
N LYS A 132 9.79 22.44 16.52
CA LYS A 132 10.31 23.66 15.88
C LYS A 132 9.69 23.83 14.49
N LYS A 133 9.92 25.00 13.90
CA LYS A 133 9.64 25.24 12.47
C LYS A 133 10.42 24.26 11.61
N VAL A 134 9.75 23.71 10.61
CA VAL A 134 10.31 22.72 9.68
C VAL A 134 10.01 23.10 8.25
N GLN A 135 10.80 22.57 7.32
CA GLN A 135 10.45 22.56 5.90
C GLN A 135 9.75 21.26 5.57
N LEU A 136 8.56 21.34 4.97
CA LEU A 136 7.91 20.21 4.32
C LEU A 136 8.34 20.18 2.86
N GLU A 137 8.65 18.99 2.35
CA GLU A 137 9.07 18.76 0.98
C GLU A 137 8.29 17.58 0.40
N LEU A 138 7.78 17.74 -0.83
CA LEU A 138 7.33 16.63 -1.65
C LEU A 138 8.25 16.51 -2.85
N THR A 139 8.71 15.29 -3.11
CA THR A 139 9.50 14.97 -4.29
C THR A 139 8.83 13.88 -5.11
N ARG A 140 8.99 13.93 -6.43
CA ARG A 140 8.55 12.91 -7.38
C ARG A 140 9.73 12.15 -7.95
N ARG A 141 9.56 10.83 -8.10
CA ARG A 141 10.47 9.95 -8.82
C ARG A 141 10.43 10.20 -10.32
N SER A 142 11.61 10.43 -10.90
CA SER A 142 11.88 10.49 -12.33
C SER A 142 12.14 9.09 -12.90
N ASN A 143 12.11 8.95 -14.23
CA ASN A 143 12.35 7.67 -14.92
C ASN A 143 13.76 7.08 -14.69
N ASP A 144 14.74 7.89 -14.29
CA ASP A 144 16.07 7.45 -13.87
C ASP A 144 16.12 7.00 -12.40
N GLY A 145 14.98 7.02 -11.70
CA GLY A 145 14.86 6.69 -10.28
C GLY A 145 15.16 7.86 -9.34
N ALA A 146 15.66 9.00 -9.83
CA ALA A 146 16.00 10.16 -9.00
C ALA A 146 14.74 10.90 -8.55
N PHE A 147 14.80 11.52 -7.36
CA PHE A 147 13.71 12.31 -6.81
C PHE A 147 13.93 13.81 -7.08
N LYS A 148 12.87 14.49 -7.53
CA LYS A 148 12.86 15.93 -7.83
C LYS A 148 11.77 16.62 -7.02
N GLU A 149 12.08 17.78 -6.46
CA GLU A 149 11.13 18.58 -5.70
C GLU A 149 9.96 19.04 -6.58
N ILE A 150 8.75 18.87 -6.06
CA ILE A 150 7.49 19.38 -6.63
C ILE A 150 6.77 20.33 -5.67
N TYR A 151 7.19 20.36 -4.40
CA TYR A 151 6.69 21.27 -3.37
C TYR A 151 7.74 21.45 -2.28
N SER A 152 7.86 22.70 -1.80
CA SER A 152 8.60 23.03 -0.59
C SER A 152 7.89 24.18 0.13
N GLY A 153 7.69 24.03 1.43
CA GLY A 153 7.01 25.03 2.26
C GLY A 153 7.45 24.97 3.72
N VAL A 154 7.55 26.13 4.37
CA VAL A 154 7.87 26.21 5.80
C VAL A 154 6.60 26.13 6.62
N VAL A 155 6.55 25.20 7.57
CA VAL A 155 5.47 25.07 8.54
C VAL A 155 5.99 25.42 9.93
N ASP A 156 5.26 26.29 10.61
CA ASP A 156 5.42 26.57 12.03
C ASP A 156 4.31 25.84 12.81
N PRO A 157 4.65 24.77 13.55
CA PRO A 157 3.69 24.02 14.36
C PRO A 157 2.95 24.90 15.39
N SER A 158 3.54 26.02 15.82
CA SER A 158 2.91 26.95 16.77
C SER A 158 2.03 28.01 16.11
N SER A 159 1.96 28.03 14.76
CA SER A 159 1.18 29.01 14.01
C SER A 159 -0.31 28.95 14.35
N ARG A 160 -0.94 30.12 14.43
CA ARG A 160 -2.40 30.26 14.55
C ARG A 160 -3.19 29.70 13.36
N PHE A 161 -2.51 29.40 12.25
CA PHE A 161 -3.11 28.80 11.05
C PHE A 161 -3.12 27.27 11.08
N VAL A 162 -2.53 26.63 12.10
CA VAL A 162 -2.73 25.20 12.31
C VAL A 162 -4.11 24.96 12.91
N ASN A 163 -4.95 24.20 12.22
CA ASN A 163 -6.30 23.90 12.70
C ASN A 163 -6.26 22.94 13.90
N ARG A 164 -6.67 23.46 15.05
CA ARG A 164 -6.72 22.79 16.36
C ARG A 164 -8.14 22.53 16.83
N SER A 165 -9.13 22.72 15.95
CA SER A 165 -10.53 22.47 16.29
C SER A 165 -10.69 21.02 16.76
N PRO A 166 -11.62 20.74 17.69
CA PRO A 166 -11.92 19.37 18.08
C PRO A 166 -12.18 18.47 16.87
N LEU A 167 -11.78 17.21 16.95
CA LEU A 167 -12.10 16.23 15.91
C LEU A 167 -13.60 15.94 15.94
N ASN A 168 -14.23 15.89 14.77
CA ASN A 168 -15.61 15.46 14.65
C ASN A 168 -15.68 13.94 14.83
N ALA A 169 -16.68 13.47 15.58
CA ALA A 169 -16.87 12.05 15.84
C ALA A 169 -18.05 11.48 15.02
N PRO A 170 -17.86 11.09 13.74
CA PRO A 170 -18.95 10.57 12.91
C PRO A 170 -19.43 9.16 13.33
N GLY A 171 -18.77 8.52 14.29
CA GLY A 171 -19.14 7.21 14.80
C GLY A 171 -18.22 6.73 15.93
N GLU A 172 -18.48 5.52 16.42
CA GLU A 172 -17.69 4.87 17.47
C GLU A 172 -16.61 3.96 16.89
N VAL A 173 -15.39 4.08 17.41
CA VAL A 173 -14.26 3.20 17.08
C VAL A 173 -14.44 1.84 17.75
N ILE A 174 -14.59 0.80 16.94
CA ILE A 174 -14.67 -0.60 17.36
C ILE A 174 -13.25 -1.17 17.44
N LYS A 175 -12.89 -1.75 18.58
CA LYS A 175 -11.64 -2.51 18.74
C LYS A 175 -11.85 -3.94 18.24
N ILE A 176 -11.26 -4.30 17.10
CA ILE A 176 -11.31 -5.68 16.58
C ILE A 176 -10.37 -6.56 17.39
N PHE A 177 -9.12 -6.13 17.55
CA PHE A 177 -8.17 -6.59 18.57
C PHE A 177 -7.04 -5.57 18.77
N GLU A 178 -6.33 -5.64 19.90
CA GLU A 178 -5.20 -4.76 20.24
C GLU A 178 -4.14 -5.57 20.98
N ASN A 179 -2.91 -5.60 20.44
CA ASN A 179 -1.78 -6.38 20.95
C ASN A 179 -0.71 -5.51 21.64
N GLY A 180 -0.95 -4.20 21.75
CA GLY A 180 -0.07 -3.29 22.48
C GLY A 180 -0.25 -1.82 22.09
N PRO A 181 0.59 -0.91 22.64
CA PRO A 181 0.57 0.50 22.28
C PRO A 181 0.79 0.71 20.77
N ALA A 182 0.02 1.62 20.16
CA ALA A 182 0.05 1.89 18.71
C ALA A 182 1.46 2.16 18.18
N LYS A 183 2.24 2.99 18.88
CA LYS A 183 3.65 3.33 18.55
C LYS A 183 4.63 2.16 18.40
N ASN A 184 4.23 0.93 18.79
CA ASN A 184 5.04 -0.29 18.73
C ASN A 184 4.38 -1.38 17.87
N LYS A 185 3.33 -1.06 17.12
CA LYS A 185 2.51 -1.99 16.33
C LYS A 185 2.20 -1.35 14.99
N VAL A 186 1.81 -2.18 14.03
CA VAL A 186 1.14 -1.73 12.82
C VAL A 186 -0.33 -1.53 13.14
N ASP A 187 -0.83 -0.31 13.06
CA ASP A 187 -2.22 0.00 13.38
C ASP A 187 -3.07 0.13 12.11
N PHE A 188 -3.97 -0.84 11.90
CA PHE A 188 -4.95 -0.81 10.80
C PHE A 188 -6.27 -0.21 11.28
N LEU A 189 -6.81 0.72 10.48
CA LEU A 189 -8.15 1.27 10.66
C LEU A 189 -9.02 0.98 9.44
N ILE A 190 -10.10 0.23 9.66
CA ILE A 190 -11.09 -0.08 8.62
C ILE A 190 -12.28 0.88 8.74
N LEU A 191 -12.59 1.63 7.69
CA LEU A 191 -13.73 2.55 7.65
C LEU A 191 -14.89 1.96 6.85
N ALA A 192 -16.12 2.12 7.35
CA ALA A 192 -17.33 1.70 6.66
C ALA A 192 -17.78 2.73 5.61
N ASP A 193 -18.26 2.26 4.46
CA ASP A 193 -19.02 3.09 3.52
C ASP A 193 -20.16 2.28 2.87
N GLY A 194 -21.33 2.91 2.73
CA GLY A 194 -22.55 2.25 2.24
C GLY A 194 -23.23 1.32 3.27
N TYR A 195 -22.81 1.35 4.54
CA TYR A 195 -23.48 0.65 5.64
C TYR A 195 -24.42 1.63 6.35
N THR A 196 -25.70 1.28 6.53
CA THR A 196 -26.62 2.12 7.32
C THR A 196 -26.40 1.94 8.82
N ALA A 197 -27.06 2.76 9.64
CA ALA A 197 -27.01 2.62 11.10
C ALA A 197 -27.45 1.22 11.58
N GLU A 198 -28.43 0.60 10.91
CA GLU A 198 -28.89 -0.76 11.19
C GLU A 198 -27.85 -1.82 10.83
N ASP A 199 -26.95 -1.52 9.89
CA ASP A 199 -25.90 -2.44 9.42
C ASP A 199 -24.69 -2.48 10.36
N ARG A 200 -24.68 -1.80 11.51
CA ARG A 200 -23.53 -1.76 12.43
C ARG A 200 -22.98 -3.16 12.75
N LYS A 201 -23.86 -4.12 13.07
CA LYS A 201 -23.46 -5.50 13.36
C LYS A 201 -22.96 -6.23 12.12
N LYS A 202 -23.53 -5.95 10.95
CA LYS A 202 -23.08 -6.51 9.67
C LYS A 202 -21.67 -6.03 9.35
N PHE A 203 -21.42 -4.72 9.45
CA PHE A 203 -20.11 -4.12 9.23
C PHE A 203 -19.04 -4.76 10.13
N GLU A 204 -19.29 -4.87 11.43
CA GLU A 204 -18.33 -5.51 12.34
C GLU A 204 -18.07 -6.97 11.97
N ALA A 205 -19.11 -7.73 11.60
CA ALA A 205 -18.97 -9.11 11.14
C ALA A 205 -18.16 -9.23 9.84
N ASP A 206 -18.37 -8.33 8.89
CA ASP A 206 -17.60 -8.26 7.64
C ASP A 206 -16.13 -7.97 7.91
N VAL A 207 -15.83 -6.97 8.76
CA VAL A 207 -14.47 -6.64 9.16
C VAL A 207 -13.79 -7.84 9.81
N ARG A 208 -14.43 -8.48 10.81
CA ARG A 208 -13.85 -9.65 11.49
C ARG A 208 -13.58 -10.78 10.52
N ARG A 209 -14.51 -11.09 9.62
CA ARG A 209 -14.35 -12.14 8.59
C ARG A 209 -13.16 -11.87 7.68
N LEU A 210 -13.00 -10.64 7.18
CA LEU A 210 -11.92 -10.28 6.26
C LEU A 210 -10.56 -10.21 6.97
N VAL A 211 -10.52 -9.64 8.17
CA VAL A 211 -9.32 -9.59 9.02
C VAL A 211 -8.84 -11.00 9.38
N GLU A 212 -9.76 -11.91 9.76
CA GLU A 212 -9.40 -13.32 10.00
C GLU A 212 -8.93 -14.04 8.73
N ALA A 213 -9.43 -13.66 7.55
CA ALA A 213 -8.93 -14.22 6.30
C ALA A 213 -7.50 -13.74 5.99
N MET A 214 -7.21 -12.46 6.23
CA MET A 214 -5.89 -11.86 6.07
C MET A 214 -4.86 -12.53 6.99
N PHE A 215 -5.18 -12.72 8.28
CA PHE A 215 -4.29 -13.38 9.25
C PHE A 215 -4.14 -14.90 9.05
N LYS A 216 -4.69 -15.47 7.98
CA LYS A 216 -4.37 -16.84 7.51
C LYS A 216 -3.30 -16.86 6.41
N VAL A 217 -2.84 -15.69 5.97
CA VAL A 217 -1.87 -15.53 4.89
C VAL A 217 -0.54 -15.07 5.50
N GLU A 218 0.56 -15.72 5.11
CA GLU A 218 1.90 -15.26 5.52
C GLU A 218 2.34 -14.04 4.69
N PRO A 219 3.07 -13.08 5.29
CA PRO A 219 3.65 -13.10 6.64
C PRO A 219 2.73 -12.55 7.74
N PHE A 220 1.50 -12.15 7.43
CA PHE A 220 0.58 -11.59 8.43
C PHE A 220 0.28 -12.58 9.55
N ALA A 221 0.07 -13.86 9.20
CA ALA A 221 -0.26 -14.92 10.15
C ALA A 221 0.80 -15.04 11.26
N SER A 222 2.07 -15.22 10.89
CA SER A 222 3.17 -15.32 11.87
C SER A 222 3.43 -14.00 12.61
N ASN A 223 3.05 -12.86 12.02
CA ASN A 223 3.24 -11.54 12.63
C ASN A 223 1.99 -11.00 13.33
N ARG A 224 0.93 -11.78 13.58
CA ARG A 224 -0.35 -11.26 14.12
C ARG A 224 -0.19 -10.41 15.38
N GLY A 225 0.74 -10.77 16.27
CA GLY A 225 1.05 -10.03 17.50
C GLY A 225 1.68 -8.64 17.29
N ASN A 226 2.09 -8.30 16.06
CA ASN A 226 2.65 -7.01 15.67
C ASN A 226 1.60 -6.02 15.15
N PHE A 227 0.32 -6.39 15.15
CA PHE A 227 -0.75 -5.53 14.65
C PHE A 227 -1.72 -5.10 15.76
N ASN A 228 -2.34 -3.96 15.56
CA ASN A 228 -3.62 -3.58 16.14
C ASN A 228 -4.63 -3.40 15.01
N VAL A 229 -5.89 -3.77 15.24
CA VAL A 229 -6.96 -3.59 14.24
C VAL A 229 -8.16 -2.91 14.88
N ARG A 230 -8.54 -1.77 14.31
CA ARG A 230 -9.73 -1.01 14.68
C ARG A 230 -10.63 -0.84 13.47
N ALA A 231 -11.91 -0.60 13.73
CA ALA A 231 -12.88 -0.28 12.71
C ALA A 231 -13.70 0.95 13.13
N LEU A 232 -14.13 1.76 12.18
CA LEU A 232 -15.01 2.89 12.42
C LEU A 232 -16.24 2.74 11.53
N HIS A 233 -17.39 2.58 12.17
CA HIS A 233 -18.67 2.58 11.48
C HIS A 233 -19.11 4.03 11.30
N ILE A 234 -19.43 4.40 10.06
CA ILE A 234 -19.92 5.73 9.70
C ILE A 234 -21.24 5.52 8.97
N ASP A 235 -22.30 6.08 9.53
CA ASP A 235 -23.66 5.86 9.06
C ASP A 235 -23.83 6.41 7.63
N SER A 236 -24.16 5.54 6.70
CA SER A 236 -24.63 5.92 5.36
C SER A 236 -26.14 6.04 5.35
N ALA A 237 -26.67 7.04 4.64
CA ALA A 237 -28.12 7.23 4.53
C ALA A 237 -28.86 6.09 3.80
N ARG A 238 -28.12 5.25 3.07
CA ARG A 238 -28.65 4.10 2.31
C ARG A 238 -27.58 3.03 2.15
N GLU A 239 -28.04 1.81 1.94
CA GLU A 239 -27.19 0.67 1.63
C GLU A 239 -26.49 0.86 0.26
N GLY A 240 -25.22 0.50 0.20
CA GLY A 240 -24.45 0.41 -1.03
C GLY A 240 -23.64 1.66 -1.38
N ILE A 241 -22.64 1.46 -2.22
CA ILE A 241 -21.76 2.51 -2.74
C ILE A 241 -22.15 2.94 -4.16
N THR A 242 -21.57 4.03 -4.68
CA THR A 242 -21.86 4.53 -6.03
C THR A 242 -21.38 3.57 -7.12
N ASN A 243 -22.25 3.26 -8.08
CA ASN A 243 -21.98 2.39 -9.24
C ASN A 243 -22.54 3.04 -10.52
N PRO A 244 -21.79 3.98 -11.14
CA PRO A 244 -22.25 4.76 -12.29
C PRO A 244 -22.69 3.90 -13.49
N ARG A 245 -21.91 2.87 -13.87
CA ARG A 245 -22.29 1.94 -14.96
C ARG A 245 -23.56 1.13 -14.65
N GLY A 246 -23.89 0.97 -13.37
CA GLY A 246 -25.14 0.36 -12.90
C GLY A 246 -26.28 1.36 -12.70
N GLY A 247 -26.10 2.64 -13.02
CA GLY A 247 -27.13 3.67 -12.85
C GLY A 247 -27.41 4.03 -11.38
N LYS A 248 -26.47 3.79 -10.46
CA LYS A 248 -26.63 4.06 -9.03
C LYS A 248 -25.63 5.11 -8.55
N TRP A 249 -26.15 6.18 -7.95
CA TRP A 249 -25.37 7.22 -7.28
C TRP A 249 -25.85 7.35 -5.84
N ASN A 250 -25.01 6.91 -4.92
CA ASN A 250 -25.26 6.99 -3.49
C ASN A 250 -24.28 8.00 -2.92
N ASP A 251 -24.80 9.11 -2.39
CA ASP A 251 -23.96 10.05 -1.63
C ASP A 251 -23.67 9.44 -0.26
N THR A 252 -22.57 8.69 -0.19
CA THR A 252 -22.10 8.04 1.02
C THR A 252 -21.08 8.94 1.74
N PRO A 253 -20.89 8.78 3.06
CA PRO A 253 -20.00 9.62 3.85
C PRO A 253 -18.57 9.66 3.32
N LEU A 254 -18.03 8.50 2.90
CA LEU A 254 -16.67 8.40 2.38
C LEU A 254 -16.62 8.42 0.86
N GLY A 255 -17.75 8.37 0.16
CA GLY A 255 -17.83 8.55 -1.29
C GLY A 255 -17.11 7.47 -2.09
N LEU A 256 -17.08 6.22 -1.62
CA LEU A 256 -16.60 5.10 -2.44
C LEU A 256 -17.45 5.00 -3.71
N SER A 257 -16.75 4.84 -4.84
CA SER A 257 -17.37 4.68 -6.14
C SER A 257 -16.62 3.65 -6.96
N PHE A 258 -17.36 2.77 -7.62
CA PHE A 258 -16.84 2.04 -8.78
C PHE A 258 -16.47 3.01 -9.90
N ASN A 259 -15.81 2.50 -10.95
CA ASN A 259 -15.55 3.24 -12.19
C ASN A 259 -14.46 4.30 -12.06
N ALA A 260 -13.55 4.17 -11.09
CA ALA A 260 -12.33 4.97 -11.08
C ALA A 260 -11.56 4.79 -12.40
N PHE A 261 -11.18 5.91 -13.02
CA PHE A 261 -10.52 5.94 -14.34
C PHE A 261 -11.25 5.16 -15.45
N ASP A 262 -12.58 5.13 -15.38
CA ASP A 262 -13.48 4.36 -16.26
C ASP A 262 -13.33 2.82 -16.17
N SER A 263 -12.55 2.30 -15.21
CA SER A 263 -12.40 0.88 -14.96
C SER A 263 -13.56 0.31 -14.13
N ASP A 264 -14.33 -0.64 -14.67
CA ASP A 264 -15.61 -1.08 -14.08
C ASP A 264 -15.58 -1.41 -12.58
N ARG A 265 -14.48 -2.05 -12.15
CA ARG A 265 -14.35 -2.67 -10.82
C ARG A 265 -13.34 -1.95 -9.94
N TYR A 266 -12.72 -0.90 -10.45
CA TYR A 266 -11.77 -0.12 -9.68
C TYR A 266 -12.56 0.81 -8.75
N VAL A 267 -12.39 0.60 -7.44
CA VAL A 267 -13.12 1.31 -6.40
C VAL A 267 -12.16 2.26 -5.70
N LEU A 268 -12.42 3.55 -5.79
CA LEU A 268 -11.69 4.59 -5.06
C LEU A 268 -12.69 5.56 -4.41
N SER A 269 -12.16 6.46 -3.58
CA SER A 269 -12.85 7.67 -3.15
C SER A 269 -12.02 8.88 -3.51
N TYR A 270 -12.71 9.98 -3.84
CA TYR A 270 -12.11 11.29 -4.02
C TYR A 270 -12.43 12.24 -2.85
N LYS A 271 -13.12 11.75 -1.80
CA LYS A 271 -13.44 12.51 -0.57
C LYS A 271 -12.32 12.41 0.47
N ASN A 272 -11.08 12.69 0.08
CA ASN A 272 -9.90 12.53 0.95
C ASN A 272 -10.05 13.25 2.30
N HIS A 273 -10.45 14.53 2.29
CA HIS A 273 -10.69 15.29 3.52
C HIS A 273 -11.66 14.60 4.48
N ALA A 274 -12.81 14.12 3.99
CA ALA A 274 -13.80 13.43 4.83
C ALA A 274 -13.27 12.12 5.42
N ILE A 275 -12.50 11.36 4.62
CA ILE A 275 -11.83 10.13 5.07
C ILE A 275 -10.83 10.44 6.18
N ARG A 276 -9.97 11.45 5.98
CA ARG A 276 -8.91 11.79 6.92
C ARG A 276 -9.44 12.40 8.22
N GLU A 277 -10.43 13.27 8.15
CA GLU A 277 -11.11 13.80 9.35
C GLU A 277 -11.78 12.68 10.15
N SER A 278 -12.44 11.72 9.48
CA SER A 278 -13.05 10.57 10.17
C SER A 278 -11.99 9.65 10.80
N ALA A 279 -10.90 9.40 10.06
CA ALA A 279 -9.83 8.51 10.49
C ALA A 279 -9.03 9.05 11.68
N ALA A 280 -8.94 10.39 11.83
CA ALA A 280 -8.21 11.05 12.90
C ALA A 280 -8.73 10.69 14.32
N LEU A 281 -9.94 10.12 14.43
CA LEU A 281 -10.50 9.61 15.68
C LEU A 281 -9.73 8.44 16.30
N ALA A 282 -8.94 7.71 15.52
CA ALA A 282 -8.24 6.52 15.97
C ALA A 282 -6.75 6.57 15.61
N PRO A 283 -5.88 5.90 16.39
CA PRO A 283 -4.52 5.60 15.94
C PRO A 283 -4.57 4.72 14.68
N TYR A 284 -3.85 5.10 13.63
CA TYR A 284 -3.70 4.31 12.41
C TYR A 284 -2.40 4.64 11.67
N ASP A 285 -1.78 3.60 11.11
CA ASP A 285 -0.74 3.70 10.09
C ASP A 285 -1.33 3.50 8.69
N MET A 286 -2.30 2.58 8.57
CA MET A 286 -2.90 2.17 7.30
C MET A 286 -4.41 2.25 7.33
N LEU A 287 -4.99 2.76 6.24
CA LEU A 287 -6.43 2.85 6.04
C LEU A 287 -6.94 1.79 5.07
N LEU A 288 -8.07 1.17 5.44
CA LEU A 288 -8.81 0.27 4.58
C LEU A 288 -10.27 0.74 4.53
N LEU A 289 -10.83 0.88 3.34
CA LEU A 289 -12.20 1.33 3.12
C LEU A 289 -13.07 0.16 2.66
N LEU A 290 -14.11 -0.16 3.42
CA LEU A 290 -14.97 -1.31 3.15
C LEU A 290 -16.34 -0.84 2.62
N GLY A 291 -16.64 -1.21 1.38
CA GLY A 291 -17.92 -0.89 0.73
C GLY A 291 -18.95 -2.00 0.90
N ASN A 292 -20.14 -1.66 1.39
CA ASN A 292 -21.26 -2.60 1.57
C ASN A 292 -21.91 -2.99 0.23
N THR A 293 -21.35 -3.96 -0.49
CA THR A 293 -21.92 -4.42 -1.76
C THR A 293 -21.41 -5.80 -2.17
N ALA A 294 -22.26 -6.55 -2.87
CA ALA A 294 -21.90 -7.84 -3.47
C ALA A 294 -21.17 -7.72 -4.81
N LYS A 295 -21.18 -6.55 -5.47
CA LYS A 295 -20.43 -6.36 -6.73
C LYS A 295 -18.93 -6.44 -6.42
N TYR A 296 -18.22 -7.28 -7.14
CA TYR A 296 -16.76 -7.39 -7.04
C TYR A 296 -16.08 -6.05 -7.38
N GLY A 297 -15.23 -5.55 -6.48
CA GLY A 297 -14.36 -4.41 -6.73
C GLY A 297 -13.43 -4.14 -5.55
N GLY A 298 -12.41 -3.34 -5.82
CA GLY A 298 -11.36 -2.97 -4.86
C GLY A 298 -10.33 -2.07 -5.53
N GLY A 299 -9.29 -1.73 -4.78
CA GLY A 299 -8.16 -0.94 -5.24
C GLY A 299 -7.18 -0.71 -4.10
N GLY A 300 -5.90 -0.51 -4.40
CA GLY A 300 -4.88 -0.27 -3.39
C GLY A 300 -3.79 0.64 -3.92
N ILE A 301 -3.52 1.74 -3.21
CA ILE A 301 -2.47 2.70 -3.56
C ILE A 301 -1.53 2.82 -2.37
N PHE A 302 -0.23 2.64 -2.63
CA PHE A 302 0.83 2.59 -1.61
C PHE A 302 0.81 3.81 -0.68
N ASN A 303 0.70 3.57 0.63
CA ASN A 303 0.59 4.56 1.71
C ASN A 303 -0.55 5.59 1.58
N LEU A 304 -1.56 5.30 0.75
CA LEU A 304 -2.81 6.06 0.70
C LEU A 304 -3.93 5.31 1.46
N TRP A 305 -4.45 4.25 0.86
CA TRP A 305 -5.42 3.30 1.42
C TRP A 305 -5.63 2.11 0.48
N SER A 306 -6.27 1.06 1.00
CA SER A 306 -6.92 0.02 0.17
C SER A 306 -8.44 0.11 0.27
N THR A 307 -9.15 -0.31 -0.78
CA THR A 307 -10.60 -0.45 -0.82
C THR A 307 -10.98 -1.90 -1.11
N CYS A 308 -12.10 -2.37 -0.55
CA CYS A 308 -12.63 -3.69 -0.82
C CYS A 308 -14.15 -3.66 -0.74
N THR A 309 -14.84 -4.43 -1.59
CA THR A 309 -16.27 -4.69 -1.41
C THR A 309 -16.49 -5.91 -0.52
N ALA A 310 -17.42 -5.82 0.42
CA ALA A 310 -17.51 -6.76 1.52
C ALA A 310 -18.14 -8.12 1.15
N ASP A 311 -19.13 -8.11 0.26
CA ASP A 311 -20.05 -9.26 0.09
C ASP A 311 -19.78 -10.09 -1.16
N SER A 312 -18.73 -9.76 -1.93
CA SER A 312 -18.35 -10.60 -3.06
C SER A 312 -17.69 -11.90 -2.56
N SER A 313 -17.88 -13.03 -3.26
CA SER A 313 -17.21 -14.30 -2.91
C SER A 313 -15.69 -14.23 -2.93
N GLN A 314 -15.13 -13.19 -3.57
CA GLN A 314 -13.69 -12.94 -3.67
C GLN A 314 -13.21 -11.87 -2.68
N ALA A 315 -14.07 -11.35 -1.81
CA ALA A 315 -13.73 -10.25 -0.90
C ALA A 315 -12.48 -10.54 -0.07
N ALA A 316 -12.34 -11.76 0.46
CA ALA A 316 -11.13 -12.17 1.20
C ALA A 316 -9.85 -12.12 0.36
N TYR A 317 -9.92 -12.50 -0.92
CA TYR A 317 -8.77 -12.38 -1.83
C TYR A 317 -8.45 -10.91 -2.12
N VAL A 318 -9.48 -10.12 -2.47
CA VAL A 318 -9.32 -8.70 -2.82
C VAL A 318 -8.73 -7.96 -1.63
N PHE A 319 -9.31 -8.11 -0.44
CA PHE A 319 -8.82 -7.47 0.78
C PHE A 319 -7.32 -7.67 1.01
N VAL A 320 -6.81 -8.90 0.81
CA VAL A 320 -5.38 -9.22 0.99
C VAL A 320 -4.53 -8.71 -0.18
N HIS A 321 -5.02 -8.83 -1.41
CA HIS A 321 -4.35 -8.36 -2.62
C HIS A 321 -4.15 -6.84 -2.61
N GLU A 322 -5.23 -6.08 -2.36
CA GLU A 322 -5.19 -4.62 -2.32
C GLU A 322 -4.33 -4.10 -1.17
N LEU A 323 -4.26 -4.83 -0.05
CA LEU A 323 -3.34 -4.54 1.04
C LEU A 323 -1.88 -4.73 0.61
N GLY A 324 -1.57 -5.68 -0.27
CA GLY A 324 -0.23 -5.82 -0.84
C GLY A 324 0.25 -4.53 -1.52
N HIS A 325 -0.63 -3.86 -2.27
CA HIS A 325 -0.35 -2.56 -2.86
C HIS A 325 -0.24 -1.46 -1.80
N SER A 326 -1.28 -1.28 -0.98
CA SER A 326 -1.36 -0.13 -0.07
C SER A 326 -0.34 -0.18 1.05
N PHE A 327 0.02 -1.37 1.53
CA PHE A 327 0.92 -1.56 2.67
C PHE A 327 2.38 -1.71 2.25
N ALA A 328 2.69 -2.48 1.21
CA ALA A 328 4.07 -2.81 0.85
C ALA A 328 4.51 -2.35 -0.54
N GLY A 329 3.68 -1.59 -1.25
CA GLY A 329 4.02 -1.05 -2.57
C GLY A 329 4.32 -2.15 -3.58
N LEU A 330 3.67 -3.31 -3.45
CA LEU A 330 3.79 -4.40 -4.40
C LEU A 330 3.09 -4.01 -5.69
N ALA A 331 3.67 -4.31 -6.84
CA ALA A 331 3.00 -4.21 -8.13
C ALA A 331 2.07 -5.40 -8.35
N ASP A 332 1.14 -5.22 -9.28
CA ASP A 332 0.46 -6.35 -9.90
C ASP A 332 1.45 -7.19 -10.71
N GLU A 333 1.44 -8.49 -10.47
CA GLU A 333 2.23 -9.45 -11.23
C GLU A 333 1.46 -9.97 -12.46
N TYR A 334 0.16 -9.66 -12.59
CA TYR A 334 -0.63 -10.05 -13.77
C TYR A 334 -0.46 -9.11 -14.94
N TYR A 335 -0.60 -9.67 -16.14
CA TYR A 335 -0.39 -8.94 -17.39
C TYR A 335 -1.48 -9.12 -18.45
N THR A 336 -2.47 -9.97 -18.18
CA THR A 336 -3.55 -10.29 -19.14
C THR A 336 -4.85 -9.54 -18.88
N SER A 337 -4.94 -8.80 -17.78
CA SER A 337 -6.16 -8.07 -17.41
C SER A 337 -6.28 -6.77 -18.20
N SER A 338 -7.51 -6.35 -18.49
CA SER A 338 -7.77 -4.99 -18.98
C SER A 338 -7.56 -3.97 -17.85
N VAL A 339 -6.69 -3.00 -18.08
CA VAL A 339 -6.45 -1.85 -17.18
C VAL A 339 -6.66 -0.54 -17.95
N SER A 340 -6.89 0.56 -17.22
CA SER A 340 -7.03 1.91 -17.78
C SER A 340 -5.68 2.60 -18.03
N TYR A 341 -4.59 2.05 -17.48
CA TYR A 341 -3.26 2.61 -17.59
C TYR A 341 -2.65 2.35 -18.97
N GLU A 342 -2.00 3.37 -19.53
CA GLU A 342 -1.33 3.24 -20.83
C GLU A 342 0.19 3.05 -20.66
N ASP A 343 0.82 3.74 -19.70
CA ASP A 343 2.29 3.75 -19.53
C ASP A 343 2.74 3.64 -18.06
N PHE A 344 2.10 2.76 -17.27
CA PHE A 344 2.47 2.60 -15.85
C PHE A 344 3.92 2.11 -15.65
N ASN A 345 4.40 1.25 -16.55
CA ASN A 345 5.77 0.73 -16.59
C ASN A 345 6.35 0.92 -18.01
N PRO A 346 6.95 2.08 -18.33
CA PRO A 346 7.46 2.35 -19.66
C PRO A 346 8.67 1.44 -20.00
N PRO A 347 8.82 1.00 -21.26
CA PRO A 347 9.99 0.22 -21.68
C PRO A 347 11.31 0.93 -21.34
N GLY A 348 12.29 0.16 -20.87
CA GLY A 348 13.63 0.69 -20.58
C GLY A 348 13.77 1.40 -19.22
N VAL A 349 12.70 1.44 -18.41
CA VAL A 349 12.72 1.97 -17.04
C VAL A 349 12.56 0.81 -16.07
N GLU A 350 13.42 0.76 -15.05
CA GLU A 350 13.28 -0.22 -13.97
C GLU A 350 12.14 0.22 -13.04
N PRO A 351 11.10 -0.61 -12.83
CA PRO A 351 10.03 -0.29 -11.87
C PRO A 351 10.61 -0.04 -10.47
N TRP A 352 9.94 0.69 -9.60
CA TRP A 352 10.41 0.86 -8.22
C TRP A 352 9.87 -0.23 -7.29
N GLU A 353 8.78 -0.89 -7.68
CA GLU A 353 8.11 -1.92 -6.91
C GLU A 353 9.03 -3.13 -6.71
N PRO A 354 9.02 -3.75 -5.52
CA PRO A 354 10.02 -4.75 -5.17
C PRO A 354 9.80 -6.10 -5.87
N ASN A 355 8.59 -6.39 -6.35
CA ASN A 355 8.18 -7.69 -6.88
C ASN A 355 8.03 -7.77 -8.41
N ILE A 356 8.46 -6.74 -9.14
CA ILE A 356 8.59 -6.79 -10.61
C ILE A 356 9.91 -6.15 -11.03
N THR A 357 10.44 -6.52 -12.20
CA THR A 357 11.66 -5.94 -12.76
C THR A 357 11.56 -5.83 -14.28
N ALA A 358 12.21 -4.83 -14.88
CA ALA A 358 12.43 -4.79 -16.32
C ALA A 358 13.65 -5.62 -16.75
N LEU A 359 14.39 -6.17 -15.77
CA LEU A 359 15.57 -7.02 -15.95
C LEU A 359 16.64 -6.35 -16.82
N LEU A 360 16.80 -5.03 -16.68
CA LEU A 360 17.78 -4.25 -17.45
C LEU A 360 19.22 -4.70 -17.17
N ASP A 361 19.49 -5.18 -15.95
CA ASP A 361 20.73 -5.83 -15.57
C ASP A 361 20.47 -7.15 -14.82
N PRO A 362 20.54 -8.31 -15.52
CA PRO A 362 20.34 -9.62 -14.91
C PRO A 362 21.32 -9.97 -13.78
N LYS A 363 22.49 -9.30 -13.70
CA LYS A 363 23.46 -9.50 -12.62
C LYS A 363 22.96 -8.87 -11.32
N ASN A 364 22.19 -7.78 -11.43
CA ASN A 364 21.66 -6.98 -10.33
C ASN A 364 20.14 -7.11 -10.21
N LEU A 365 19.61 -8.32 -10.39
CA LEU A 365 18.20 -8.62 -10.13
C LEU A 365 17.81 -8.22 -8.69
N LYS A 366 16.68 -7.52 -8.52
CA LYS A 366 16.18 -7.01 -7.23
C LYS A 366 16.09 -8.02 -6.07
N TRP A 367 15.89 -9.29 -6.40
CA TRP A 367 15.79 -10.39 -5.44
C TRP A 367 16.82 -11.48 -5.72
N LYS A 368 17.99 -11.10 -6.25
CA LYS A 368 19.06 -12.03 -6.62
C LYS A 368 19.47 -12.94 -5.48
N ASP A 369 19.47 -12.42 -4.25
CA ASP A 369 19.77 -13.13 -3.00
C ASP A 369 18.81 -14.29 -2.70
N LEU A 370 17.59 -14.25 -3.25
CA LEU A 370 16.58 -15.30 -3.09
C LEU A 370 16.60 -16.33 -4.22
N VAL A 371 17.36 -16.09 -5.29
CA VAL A 371 17.44 -16.99 -6.46
C VAL A 371 18.42 -18.11 -6.19
N GLU A 372 17.94 -19.36 -6.26
CA GLU A 372 18.79 -20.54 -6.13
C GLU A 372 19.85 -20.62 -7.24
N ALA A 373 21.07 -21.05 -6.88
CA ALA A 373 22.17 -21.21 -7.82
C ALA A 373 21.78 -22.12 -8.99
N GLY A 374 22.11 -21.69 -10.22
CA GLY A 374 21.77 -22.43 -11.45
C GLY A 374 20.37 -22.16 -12.01
N THR A 375 19.53 -21.36 -11.33
CA THR A 375 18.25 -20.93 -11.91
C THR A 375 18.51 -19.98 -13.09
N PRO A 376 18.00 -20.28 -14.30
CA PRO A 376 18.20 -19.42 -15.47
C PRO A 376 17.50 -18.07 -15.28
N LEU A 377 18.13 -16.99 -15.76
CA LEU A 377 17.57 -15.64 -15.81
C LEU A 377 17.65 -15.12 -17.26
N PRO A 378 16.52 -14.85 -17.93
CA PRO A 378 15.14 -15.05 -17.45
C PRO A 378 14.80 -16.53 -17.25
N THR A 379 13.84 -16.82 -16.37
CA THR A 379 13.43 -18.17 -15.99
C THR A 379 12.33 -18.68 -16.92
N PRO A 380 12.57 -19.76 -17.70
CA PRO A 380 11.56 -20.30 -18.62
C PRO A 380 10.32 -20.82 -17.88
N TRP A 381 9.15 -20.60 -18.45
CA TRP A 381 7.88 -21.16 -18.00
C TRP A 381 6.90 -21.28 -19.16
N GLY A 382 5.81 -22.02 -18.98
CA GLY A 382 4.76 -22.29 -19.97
C GLY A 382 3.86 -21.09 -20.32
N GLN A 383 4.46 -19.92 -20.58
CA GLN A 383 3.76 -18.66 -20.84
C GLN A 383 2.73 -18.77 -21.97
N GLU A 384 3.10 -19.34 -23.12
CA GLU A 384 2.21 -19.48 -24.27
C GLU A 384 0.91 -20.23 -23.93
N GLY A 385 1.05 -21.33 -23.17
CA GLY A 385 -0.09 -22.11 -22.69
C GLY A 385 -0.98 -21.30 -21.77
N TYR A 386 -0.37 -20.57 -20.82
CA TYR A 386 -1.07 -19.69 -19.89
C TYR A 386 -1.80 -18.56 -20.61
N ASP A 387 -1.13 -17.88 -21.54
CA ASP A 387 -1.68 -16.80 -22.35
C ASP A 387 -2.93 -17.25 -23.08
N LYS A 388 -2.88 -18.40 -23.76
CA LYS A 388 -4.04 -18.99 -24.43
C LYS A 388 -5.22 -19.22 -23.48
N ALA A 389 -4.95 -19.70 -22.26
CA ALA A 389 -6.00 -19.93 -21.26
C ALA A 389 -6.56 -18.61 -20.69
N SER A 390 -5.69 -17.65 -20.37
CA SER A 390 -6.06 -16.39 -19.75
C SER A 390 -6.78 -15.46 -20.73
N TYR A 391 -6.32 -15.33 -21.98
CA TYR A 391 -7.03 -14.52 -22.97
C TYR A 391 -8.39 -15.11 -23.35
N ALA A 392 -8.52 -16.45 -23.39
CA ALA A 392 -9.82 -17.09 -23.55
C ALA A 392 -10.77 -16.79 -22.38
N TYR A 393 -10.24 -16.77 -21.15
CA TYR A 393 -10.98 -16.34 -19.97
C TYR A 393 -11.45 -14.88 -20.10
N GLN A 394 -10.56 -13.95 -20.41
CA GLN A 394 -10.89 -12.53 -20.53
C GLN A 394 -11.93 -12.28 -21.61
N LYS A 395 -11.82 -12.95 -22.77
CA LYS A 395 -12.83 -12.89 -23.84
C LYS A 395 -14.19 -13.37 -23.36
N LYS A 396 -14.27 -14.52 -22.69
CA LYS A 396 -15.54 -15.06 -22.19
C LYS A 396 -16.12 -14.20 -21.07
N ARG A 397 -15.25 -13.68 -20.20
CA ARG A 397 -15.62 -12.75 -19.13
C ARG A 397 -16.22 -11.47 -19.69
N LYS A 398 -15.61 -10.88 -20.73
CA LYS A 398 -16.16 -9.71 -21.42
C LYS A 398 -17.55 -9.99 -22.00
N GLN A 399 -17.74 -11.14 -22.65
CA GLN A 399 -19.06 -11.53 -23.17
C GLN A 399 -20.12 -11.61 -22.06
N LEU A 400 -19.78 -12.17 -20.90
CA LEU A 400 -20.70 -12.24 -19.75
C LEU A 400 -21.03 -10.84 -19.20
N ILE A 401 -20.06 -9.93 -19.16
CA ILE A 401 -20.30 -8.53 -18.76
C ILE A 401 -21.23 -7.84 -19.75
N ASP A 402 -20.94 -7.95 -21.05
CA ASP A 402 -21.72 -7.33 -22.13
C ASP A 402 -23.16 -7.88 -22.15
N SER A 403 -23.36 -9.13 -21.74
CA SER A 403 -24.68 -9.76 -21.59
C SER A 403 -25.35 -9.56 -20.22
N LYS A 404 -24.77 -8.74 -19.33
CA LYS A 404 -25.25 -8.51 -17.96
C LYS A 404 -25.48 -9.80 -17.16
N ALA A 405 -24.59 -10.77 -17.33
CA ALA A 405 -24.64 -12.04 -16.60
C ALA A 405 -24.61 -11.82 -15.08
N SER A 406 -25.20 -12.76 -14.35
CA SER A 406 -25.22 -12.76 -12.89
C SER A 406 -23.82 -12.94 -12.28
N THR A 407 -23.68 -12.54 -11.01
CA THR A 407 -22.45 -12.79 -10.24
C THR A 407 -22.11 -14.28 -10.18
N GLU A 408 -23.10 -15.16 -10.06
CA GLU A 408 -22.92 -16.61 -10.02
C GLU A 408 -22.31 -17.15 -11.32
N GLU A 409 -22.74 -16.66 -12.48
CA GLU A 409 -22.16 -17.05 -13.77
C GLU A 409 -20.69 -16.62 -13.91
N MET A 410 -20.38 -15.43 -13.42
CA MET A 410 -19.00 -14.91 -13.39
C MET A 410 -18.11 -15.76 -12.47
N GLU A 411 -18.63 -16.20 -11.32
CA GLU A 411 -17.94 -17.09 -10.37
C GLU A 411 -17.74 -18.50 -10.92
N LYS A 412 -18.74 -19.05 -11.63
CA LYS A 412 -18.62 -20.33 -12.34
C LYS A 412 -17.52 -20.27 -13.40
N LEU A 413 -17.46 -19.19 -14.19
CA LEU A 413 -16.40 -18.98 -15.17
C LEU A 413 -15.03 -18.93 -14.47
N PHE A 414 -14.89 -18.13 -13.42
CA PHE A 414 -13.65 -18.02 -12.67
C PHE A 414 -13.21 -19.39 -12.11
N SER A 415 -14.11 -20.12 -11.46
CA SER A 415 -13.85 -21.44 -10.89
C SER A 415 -13.39 -22.45 -11.95
N LYS A 416 -14.00 -22.42 -13.13
CA LYS A 416 -13.60 -23.26 -14.27
C LYS A 416 -12.18 -22.95 -14.74
N VAL A 417 -11.81 -21.66 -14.81
CA VAL A 417 -10.47 -21.24 -15.25
C VAL A 417 -9.42 -21.49 -14.17
N LYS A 418 -9.75 -21.32 -12.90
CA LYS A 418 -8.89 -21.70 -11.77
C LYS A 418 -8.52 -23.18 -11.82
N LYS A 419 -9.48 -24.08 -12.03
CA LYS A 419 -9.23 -25.54 -12.19
C LYS A 419 -8.26 -25.89 -13.33
N LYS A 420 -8.13 -25.02 -14.33
CA LYS A 420 -7.18 -25.19 -15.44
C LYS A 420 -5.83 -24.53 -15.16
N THR A 421 -5.83 -23.28 -14.72
CA THR A 421 -4.61 -22.47 -14.56
C THR A 421 -3.80 -22.85 -13.32
N SER A 422 -4.44 -23.28 -12.22
CA SER A 422 -3.68 -23.66 -11.01
C SER A 422 -2.75 -24.86 -11.25
N PRO A 423 -3.19 -25.97 -11.88
CA PRO A 423 -2.27 -27.05 -12.23
C PRO A 423 -1.17 -26.61 -13.20
N MET A 424 -1.49 -25.78 -14.21
CA MET A 424 -0.49 -25.29 -15.18
C MET A 424 0.67 -24.57 -14.48
N LEU A 425 0.36 -23.61 -13.59
CA LEU A 425 1.39 -22.85 -12.86
C LEU A 425 2.12 -23.70 -11.82
N GLY A 426 1.43 -24.66 -11.21
CA GLY A 426 1.99 -25.59 -10.22
C GLY A 426 2.86 -26.71 -10.81
N SER A 427 2.68 -27.04 -12.09
CA SER A 427 3.46 -28.08 -12.79
C SER A 427 4.65 -27.54 -13.58
N GLU A 428 4.91 -26.23 -13.53
CA GLU A 428 6.08 -25.63 -14.19
C GLU A 428 7.39 -26.24 -13.68
N LYS A 429 8.39 -26.36 -14.56
CA LYS A 429 9.72 -26.89 -14.21
C LYS A 429 10.35 -26.16 -13.01
N TYR A 430 10.11 -24.86 -12.92
CA TYR A 430 10.60 -23.99 -11.85
C TYR A 430 9.48 -23.54 -10.91
N ALA A 431 8.36 -24.28 -10.83
CA ALA A 431 7.31 -24.02 -9.86
C ALA A 431 7.88 -24.05 -8.43
N GLY A 432 7.54 -23.04 -7.63
CA GLY A 432 8.03 -22.90 -6.26
C GLY A 432 9.50 -22.48 -6.13
N LYS A 433 10.19 -22.16 -7.23
CA LYS A 433 11.52 -21.54 -7.25
C LYS A 433 11.38 -20.04 -7.44
N VAL A 434 12.31 -19.28 -6.86
CA VAL A 434 12.43 -17.84 -7.13
C VAL A 434 13.30 -17.65 -8.36
N GLY A 435 12.81 -16.89 -9.33
CA GLY A 435 13.46 -16.63 -10.60
C GLY A 435 13.03 -15.28 -11.18
N ALA A 436 13.13 -15.13 -12.50
CA ALA A 436 12.60 -13.98 -13.23
C ALA A 436 11.69 -14.48 -14.36
N PHE A 437 10.41 -14.66 -14.05
CA PHE A 437 9.41 -15.20 -14.96
C PHE A 437 8.80 -14.08 -15.80
N GLU A 438 8.94 -14.15 -17.12
CA GLU A 438 8.43 -13.10 -18.01
C GLU A 438 6.91 -12.96 -17.90
N GLY A 439 6.42 -11.73 -17.91
CA GLY A 439 5.03 -11.37 -17.70
C GLY A 439 4.78 -10.80 -16.30
N GLY A 440 4.46 -9.51 -16.21
CA GLY A 440 4.15 -8.80 -14.96
C GLY A 440 3.82 -7.33 -15.21
N GLY A 441 3.28 -6.63 -14.22
CA GLY A 441 3.04 -5.18 -14.31
C GLY A 441 2.23 -4.77 -15.54
N TYR A 442 1.17 -5.53 -15.87
CA TYR A 442 0.32 -5.31 -17.05
C TYR A 442 0.97 -5.58 -18.41
N ARG A 443 2.20 -6.10 -18.46
CA ARG A 443 2.97 -6.37 -19.69
C ARG A 443 3.34 -7.83 -19.82
N ALA A 444 2.98 -8.44 -20.96
CA ALA A 444 3.30 -9.84 -21.23
C ALA A 444 4.81 -10.06 -21.49
N LYS A 445 5.52 -9.02 -21.93
CA LYS A 445 6.93 -9.07 -22.33
C LYS A 445 7.73 -7.93 -21.72
N GLY A 446 9.00 -8.18 -21.44
CA GLY A 446 9.96 -7.19 -20.93
C GLY A 446 9.77 -6.78 -19.46
N ILE A 447 8.78 -7.33 -18.75
CA ILE A 447 8.64 -7.22 -17.29
C ILE A 447 8.59 -8.63 -16.72
N TYR A 448 9.25 -8.84 -15.59
CA TYR A 448 9.42 -10.15 -14.96
C TYR A 448 8.95 -10.13 -13.51
N ARG A 449 8.36 -11.24 -13.08
CA ARG A 449 7.89 -11.49 -11.71
C ARG A 449 8.72 -12.61 -11.04
N PRO A 450 8.73 -12.70 -9.69
CA PRO A 450 9.65 -13.55 -8.95
C PRO A 450 9.29 -15.03 -8.88
N GLU A 451 8.01 -15.40 -8.94
CA GLU A 451 7.54 -16.79 -8.89
C GLU A 451 6.47 -17.04 -9.96
N THR A 452 6.19 -18.31 -10.27
CA THR A 452 5.16 -18.67 -11.26
C THR A 452 3.76 -18.25 -10.83
N ASP A 453 3.48 -18.18 -9.52
CA ASP A 453 2.19 -17.75 -8.95
C ASP A 453 2.36 -16.99 -7.63
N CYS A 454 1.45 -16.06 -7.37
CA CYS A 454 1.44 -15.14 -6.22
C CYS A 454 0.01 -14.58 -6.05
N ILE A 455 -0.36 -14.14 -4.83
CA ILE A 455 -1.59 -13.35 -4.62
C ILE A 455 -1.61 -12.09 -5.51
N MET A 456 -0.43 -11.54 -5.85
CA MET A 456 -0.33 -10.40 -6.78
C MET A 456 -0.45 -10.81 -8.26
N PHE A 457 -0.44 -12.10 -8.58
CA PHE A 457 -0.56 -12.61 -9.96
C PHE A 457 -1.95 -13.18 -10.25
N THR A 458 -2.41 -14.12 -9.43
CA THR A 458 -3.69 -14.77 -9.65
C THR A 458 -4.50 -14.86 -8.38
N ARG A 459 -5.78 -15.22 -8.55
CA ARG A 459 -6.72 -15.56 -7.47
C ARG A 459 -6.62 -17.03 -7.04
N ASN A 460 -5.57 -17.72 -7.47
CA ASN A 460 -5.36 -19.14 -7.18
C ASN A 460 -4.71 -19.38 -5.81
N PRO A 461 -3.55 -18.77 -5.51
CA PRO A 461 -2.77 -19.11 -4.32
C PRO A 461 -3.38 -18.49 -3.07
N LYS A 462 -2.99 -19.06 -1.92
CA LYS A 462 -3.29 -18.52 -0.58
C LYS A 462 -2.06 -17.89 0.06
N ARG A 463 -1.04 -17.55 -0.74
CA ARG A 463 0.24 -17.00 -0.27
C ARG A 463 0.78 -15.93 -1.20
N PHE A 464 1.48 -14.97 -0.63
CA PHE A 464 2.41 -14.14 -1.38
C PHE A 464 3.63 -14.98 -1.81
N CYS A 465 4.25 -14.63 -2.94
CA CYS A 465 5.55 -15.18 -3.29
C CYS A 465 6.62 -14.73 -2.28
N ARG A 466 7.81 -15.35 -2.29
CA ARG A 466 8.86 -15.03 -1.30
C ARG A 466 9.31 -13.57 -1.34
N VAL A 467 9.35 -12.95 -2.53
CA VAL A 467 9.74 -11.54 -2.67
C VAL A 467 8.68 -10.59 -2.12
N CYS A 468 7.40 -10.85 -2.40
CA CYS A 468 6.29 -10.11 -1.80
C CYS A 468 6.25 -10.29 -0.28
N SER A 469 6.49 -11.50 0.23
CA SER A 469 6.55 -11.78 1.67
C SER A 469 7.68 -10.98 2.33
N ARG A 470 8.87 -10.94 1.73
CA ARG A 470 10.00 -10.10 2.19
C ARG A 470 9.64 -8.61 2.21
N GLY A 471 8.92 -8.12 1.20
CA GLY A 471 8.45 -6.73 1.15
C GLY A 471 7.49 -6.40 2.30
N LEU A 472 6.50 -7.28 2.52
CA LEU A 472 5.55 -7.16 3.62
C LEU A 472 6.25 -7.20 5.00
N GLU A 473 7.18 -8.14 5.21
CA GLU A 473 7.96 -8.22 6.45
C GLU A 473 8.80 -6.97 6.69
N ARG A 474 9.41 -6.39 5.66
CA ARG A 474 10.19 -5.15 5.78
C ARG A 474 9.32 -4.01 6.31
N VAL A 475 8.09 -3.86 5.79
CA VAL A 475 7.18 -2.83 6.27
C VAL A 475 6.71 -3.12 7.69
N ILE A 476 6.37 -4.37 8.03
CA ILE A 476 6.00 -4.73 9.41
C ILE A 476 7.10 -4.30 10.39
N ARG A 477 8.35 -4.65 10.09
CA ARG A 477 9.51 -4.26 10.93
C ARG A 477 9.66 -2.75 11.05
N MET A 478 9.49 -2.00 9.96
CA MET A 478 9.56 -0.52 10.00
C MET A 478 8.62 0.09 11.04
N TYR A 479 7.48 -0.53 11.33
CA TYR A 479 6.51 -0.04 12.31
C TYR A 479 6.67 -0.65 13.71
N THR A 480 7.39 -1.76 13.86
CA THR A 480 7.45 -2.52 15.13
C THR A 480 8.83 -2.63 15.77
N GLU A 481 9.89 -2.37 15.01
CA GLU A 481 11.30 -2.38 15.42
C GLU A 481 11.85 -0.95 15.21
#